data_AF-A0A3R6ESH2-F1
#
_entry.id   AF-A0A3R6ESH2-F1
#
_cell.length_a   1.000
_cell.length_b   1.000
_cell.length_c   1.000
_cell.angle_alpha   90.00
_cell.angle_beta   90.00
_cell.angle_gamma   90.00
#
_symmetry.space_group_name_H-M   'P 1'
#
loop_
_entity.id
_entity.type
_entity.pdbx_description
1 polymer ?
#
loop_
_entity_poly.entity_id
_entity_poly.type
_entity_poly.pdbx_seq_one_letter_code
_entity_poly.pdbx_strand_id
1 'polypeptide(L)'
;MVNFKELLGNDNQLQNLLLDTVEEGEVYRLCLTKGEGIIPKNKGDEGRKKFFVVVGKDQEGNAIGFVLINSEINKHLPESRRKLHYLLKASEYEFLGDQDRFVDCSDFKRISKERFAELFSIDKMKGKINKNDLVEIKKAICSYENISMKLLKRFGLI
;
A
#
# COMPACT_ATOMS: atom_id res chain seq x y z
N MET A 1 -8.17 4.57 -29.58
CA MET A 1 -7.79 4.41 -28.17
C MET A 1 -9.03 4.71 -27.36
N VAL A 2 -9.65 3.72 -26.73
CA VAL A 2 -10.93 3.93 -26.02
C VAL A 2 -10.63 4.64 -24.71
N ASN A 3 -11.14 5.85 -24.55
CA ASN A 3 -11.07 6.58 -23.29
C ASN A 3 -12.14 6.03 -22.35
N PHE A 4 -11.77 5.16 -21.41
CA PHE A 4 -12.71 4.53 -20.47
C PHE A 4 -13.53 5.53 -19.65
N LYS A 5 -13.04 6.78 -19.49
CA LYS A 5 -13.80 7.87 -18.86
C LYS A 5 -15.03 8.31 -19.65
N GLU A 6 -15.02 8.17 -20.98
CA GLU A 6 -16.15 8.56 -21.84
C GLU A 6 -17.26 7.50 -21.87
N LEU A 7 -16.94 6.25 -21.56
CA LEU A 7 -17.91 5.13 -21.52
C LEU A 7 -18.60 4.98 -20.16
N LEU A 8 -17.93 5.41 -19.08
CA LEU A 8 -18.45 5.32 -17.72
C LEU A 8 -18.81 6.73 -17.28
N GLY A 9 -20.03 7.17 -17.63
CA GLY A 9 -20.52 8.55 -17.49
C GLY A 9 -20.58 9.15 -16.07
N ASN A 10 -19.86 8.59 -15.09
CA ASN A 10 -19.67 9.16 -13.76
C ASN A 10 -18.33 8.68 -13.16
N ASP A 11 -17.46 9.63 -12.79
CA ASP A 11 -16.15 9.36 -12.17
C ASP A 11 -16.26 8.41 -10.95
N ASN A 12 -17.37 8.48 -10.19
CA ASN A 12 -17.60 7.63 -9.03
C ASN A 12 -17.80 6.14 -9.39
N GLN A 13 -18.43 5.84 -10.54
CA GLN A 13 -18.60 4.45 -11.00
C GLN A 13 -17.26 3.85 -11.41
N LEU A 14 -16.42 4.63 -12.11
CA LEU A 14 -15.07 4.22 -12.49
C LEU A 14 -14.19 3.99 -11.25
N GLN A 15 -14.28 4.87 -10.25
CA GLN A 15 -13.54 4.73 -8.98
C GLN A 15 -13.94 3.46 -8.24
N ASN A 16 -15.23 3.16 -8.14
CA ASN A 16 -15.71 1.93 -7.49
C ASN A 16 -15.25 0.69 -8.26
N LEU A 17 -15.41 0.67 -9.59
CA LEU A 17 -14.96 -0.44 -10.43
C LEU A 17 -13.45 -0.68 -10.28
N LEU A 18 -12.66 0.39 -10.26
CA LEU A 18 -11.22 0.29 -10.03
C LEU A 18 -10.93 -0.33 -8.66
N LEU A 19 -11.56 0.13 -7.59
CA LEU A 19 -11.34 -0.40 -6.24
C LEU A 19 -11.77 -1.87 -6.11
N ASP A 20 -12.84 -2.26 -6.80
CA ASP A 20 -13.33 -3.62 -6.84
C ASP A 20 -12.29 -4.57 -7.47
N THR A 21 -11.56 -4.09 -8.49
CA THR A 21 -10.47 -4.85 -9.12
C THR A 21 -9.20 -4.96 -8.29
N VAL A 22 -9.02 -4.09 -7.28
CA VAL A 22 -7.84 -4.14 -6.43
C VAL A 22 -7.91 -5.36 -5.51
N GLU A 23 -6.85 -6.15 -5.52
CA GLU A 23 -6.70 -7.35 -4.72
C GLU A 23 -5.66 -7.18 -3.61
N GLU A 24 -5.85 -7.90 -2.51
CA GLU A 24 -4.84 -7.97 -1.47
C GLU A 24 -3.57 -8.64 -1.98
N GLY A 25 -2.43 -8.12 -1.52
CA GLY A 25 -1.10 -8.50 -1.98
C GLY A 25 -0.63 -7.76 -3.22
N GLU A 26 -1.50 -7.05 -3.96
CA GLU A 26 -1.05 -6.25 -5.10
C GLU A 26 -0.07 -5.15 -4.65
N VAL A 27 0.95 -4.94 -5.48
CA VAL A 27 2.02 -3.98 -5.23
C VAL A 27 1.93 -2.86 -6.24
N TYR A 28 1.83 -1.64 -5.73
CA TYR A 28 1.80 -0.43 -6.54
C TYR A 28 2.99 0.46 -6.25
N ARG A 29 3.42 1.23 -7.25
CA ARG A 29 4.39 2.30 -7.08
C ARG A 29 3.80 3.66 -7.44
N LEU A 30 3.27 4.37 -6.44
CA LEU A 30 2.61 5.67 -6.62
C LEU A 30 3.42 6.81 -6.01
N CYS A 31 3.16 8.05 -6.48
CA CYS A 31 3.65 9.25 -5.82
C CYS A 31 2.74 9.59 -4.64
N LEU A 32 3.19 9.29 -3.43
CA LEU A 32 2.44 9.52 -2.21
C LEU A 32 2.91 10.80 -1.51
N THR A 33 1.99 11.48 -0.85
CA THR A 33 2.15 12.81 -0.27
C THR A 33 1.89 12.79 1.23
N LYS A 34 1.85 13.97 1.85
CA LYS A 34 1.45 14.11 3.26
C LYS A 34 0.02 13.61 3.51
N GLY A 35 -0.87 13.65 2.52
CA GLY A 35 -2.25 13.14 2.64
C GLY A 35 -2.29 11.64 2.97
N GLU A 36 -1.32 10.88 2.45
CA GLU A 36 -1.15 9.46 2.73
C GLU A 36 -0.11 9.22 3.84
N GLY A 37 0.27 10.25 4.60
CA GLY A 37 1.23 10.15 5.70
C GLY A 37 2.68 9.98 5.26
N ILE A 38 3.05 10.47 4.06
CA ILE A 38 4.42 10.45 3.53
C ILE A 38 5.04 11.83 3.60
N ILE A 39 6.17 11.92 4.32
CA ILE A 39 6.92 13.17 4.44
C ILE A 39 7.91 13.28 3.26
N PRO A 40 7.86 14.37 2.47
CA PRO A 40 8.83 14.64 1.42
C PRO A 40 10.26 14.78 1.98
N LYS A 41 11.28 14.45 1.16
CA LYS A 41 12.68 14.44 1.65
C LYS A 41 13.31 15.82 1.58
N ASN A 42 13.07 16.55 0.49
CA ASN A 42 13.68 17.85 0.26
C ASN A 42 12.65 18.97 0.31
N LYS A 43 13.11 20.20 0.58
CA LYS A 43 12.26 21.40 0.51
C LYS A 43 11.81 21.61 -0.94
N GLY A 44 10.50 21.73 -1.15
CA GLY A 44 9.89 21.87 -2.48
C GLY A 44 9.36 20.55 -3.07
N ASP A 45 9.69 19.39 -2.50
CA ASP A 45 9.08 18.12 -2.90
C ASP A 45 7.63 18.05 -2.39
N GLU A 46 6.69 17.68 -3.25
CA GLU A 46 5.28 17.48 -2.87
C GLU A 46 4.97 16.08 -2.35
N GLY A 47 5.83 15.11 -2.69
CA GLY A 47 5.62 13.69 -2.37
C GLY A 47 6.82 12.82 -2.72
N ARG A 48 6.63 11.51 -2.62
CA ARG A 48 7.67 10.51 -2.88
C ARG A 48 7.07 9.32 -3.62
N LYS A 49 7.76 8.86 -4.67
CA LYS A 49 7.45 7.58 -5.30
C LYS A 49 7.79 6.45 -4.34
N LYS A 50 6.78 5.72 -3.90
CA LYS A 50 6.90 4.63 -2.93
C LYS A 50 6.21 3.39 -3.46
N PHE A 51 6.82 2.24 -3.20
CA PHE A 51 6.14 0.96 -3.32
C PHE A 51 5.27 0.76 -2.09
N PHE A 52 4.07 0.21 -2.27
CA PHE A 52 3.24 -0.26 -1.18
C PHE A 52 2.52 -1.56 -1.55
N VAL A 53 2.16 -2.32 -0.52
CA VAL A 53 1.39 -3.55 -0.61
C VAL A 53 -0.03 -3.27 -0.13
N VAL A 54 -1.02 -3.66 -0.91
CA VAL A 54 -2.43 -3.68 -0.48
C VAL A 54 -2.62 -4.80 0.54
N VAL A 55 -3.11 -4.47 1.74
CA VAL A 55 -3.32 -5.45 2.83
C VAL A 55 -4.78 -5.53 3.27
N GLY A 56 -5.64 -4.66 2.79
CA GLY A 56 -7.07 -4.71 3.11
C GLY A 56 -7.85 -3.66 2.35
N LYS A 57 -9.15 -3.86 2.27
CA LYS A 57 -10.10 -2.90 1.70
C LYS A 57 -11.07 -2.46 2.78
N ASP A 58 -11.37 -1.17 2.78
CA ASP A 58 -12.41 -0.64 3.66
C ASP A 58 -13.73 -1.36 3.36
N GLN A 59 -14.41 -1.85 4.40
CA GLN A 59 -15.69 -2.55 4.27
C GLN A 59 -16.78 -1.72 3.58
N GLU A 60 -16.67 -0.39 3.63
CA GLU A 60 -17.57 0.53 2.92
C GLU A 60 -17.15 0.79 1.46
N GLY A 61 -16.02 0.24 1.00
CA GLY A 61 -15.51 0.45 -0.36
C GLY A 61 -14.94 1.85 -0.59
N ASN A 62 -14.56 2.58 0.47
CA ASN A 62 -14.12 3.98 0.36
C ASN A 62 -12.60 4.15 0.33
N ALA A 63 -11.83 3.14 0.74
CA ALA A 63 -10.38 3.24 0.86
C ALA A 63 -9.68 1.89 0.75
N ILE A 64 -8.39 1.94 0.44
CA ILE A 64 -7.45 0.83 0.50
C ILE A 64 -6.54 0.99 1.72
N GLY A 65 -6.36 -0.08 2.48
CA GLY A 65 -5.37 -0.20 3.54
C GLY A 65 -4.06 -0.75 2.96
N PHE A 66 -2.93 -0.11 3.28
CA PHE A 66 -1.64 -0.49 2.74
C PHE A 66 -0.48 -0.28 3.71
N VAL A 67 0.64 -0.93 3.42
CA VAL A 67 1.94 -0.73 4.09
C VAL A 67 3.04 -0.48 3.06
N LEU A 68 4.06 0.29 3.43
CA LEU A 68 5.12 0.69 2.51
C LEU A 68 6.22 -0.37 2.41
N ILE A 69 6.80 -0.46 1.23
CA ILE A 69 8.06 -1.18 0.99
C ILE A 69 9.21 -0.15 0.99
N ASN A 70 10.21 -0.37 1.85
CA ASN A 70 11.39 0.46 2.00
C ASN A 70 12.66 -0.31 1.61
N SER A 71 13.65 0.41 1.07
CA SER A 71 14.97 -0.14 0.77
C SER A 71 15.71 -0.64 2.00
N GLU A 72 15.53 0.06 3.11
CA GLU A 72 16.25 -0.17 4.35
C GLU A 72 15.32 0.11 5.53
N ILE A 73 15.58 -0.56 6.65
CA ILE A 73 14.95 -0.25 7.93
C ILE A 73 15.56 1.03 8.49
N ASN A 74 14.73 2.00 8.85
CA ASN A 74 15.22 3.23 9.47
C ASN A 74 15.80 2.93 10.87
N LYS A 75 17.11 3.14 11.01
CA LYS A 75 17.91 2.90 12.22
C LYS A 75 17.40 3.68 13.44
N HIS A 76 16.78 4.83 13.19
CA HIS A 76 16.24 5.73 14.23
C HIS A 76 14.85 5.32 14.73
N LEU A 77 14.20 4.32 14.11
CA LEU A 77 12.93 3.81 14.62
C LEU A 77 13.14 3.08 15.95
N PRO A 78 12.18 3.15 16.89
CA PRO A 78 12.17 2.30 18.08
C PRO A 78 12.29 0.81 17.73
N GLU A 79 12.90 0.02 18.60
CA GLU A 79 13.14 -1.41 18.37
C GLU A 79 11.84 -2.18 18.10
N SER A 80 10.76 -1.86 18.82
CA SER A 80 9.43 -2.44 18.62
C SER A 80 8.94 -2.30 17.18
N ARG A 81 9.20 -1.16 16.54
CA ARG A 81 8.85 -0.91 15.13
C ARG A 81 9.82 -1.57 14.16
N ARG A 82 11.13 -1.58 14.47
CA ARG A 82 12.13 -2.24 13.62
C ARG A 82 11.87 -3.74 13.48
N LYS A 83 11.44 -4.41 14.55
CA LYS A 83 11.09 -5.84 14.55
C LYS A 83 9.87 -6.20 13.71
N LEU A 84 9.04 -5.21 13.37
CA LEU A 84 7.86 -5.36 12.52
C LEU A 84 8.15 -5.11 11.04
N HIS A 85 9.42 -5.09 10.63
CA HIS A 85 9.77 -5.02 9.22
C HIS A 85 9.89 -6.44 8.64
N TYR A 86 9.05 -6.75 7.66
CA TYR A 86 9.06 -8.05 6.99
C TYR A 86 10.01 -7.99 5.79
N LEU A 87 10.96 -8.92 5.70
CA LEU A 87 11.93 -9.00 4.60
C LEU A 87 11.29 -9.63 3.37
N LEU A 88 11.36 -8.95 2.23
CA LEU A 88 11.09 -9.50 0.91
C LEU A 88 12.41 -9.76 0.20
N LYS A 89 12.63 -10.99 -0.26
CA LYS A 89 13.83 -11.33 -1.02
C LYS A 89 13.66 -10.95 -2.48
N ALA A 90 14.66 -10.28 -3.06
CA ALA A 90 14.70 -9.92 -4.47
C ALA A 90 14.48 -11.14 -5.39
N SER A 91 15.03 -12.30 -5.00
CA SER A 91 14.90 -13.55 -5.75
C SER A 91 13.45 -14.04 -5.92
N GLU A 92 12.52 -13.56 -5.10
CA GLU A 92 11.12 -14.00 -5.11
C GLU A 92 10.20 -13.03 -5.86
N TYR A 93 10.68 -11.83 -6.19
CA TYR A 93 9.85 -10.73 -6.68
C TYR A 93 10.57 -9.88 -7.73
N GLU A 94 10.16 -10.02 -8.99
CA GLU A 94 10.75 -9.29 -10.13
C GLU A 94 10.73 -7.75 -9.93
N PHE A 95 9.68 -7.20 -9.32
CA PHE A 95 9.57 -5.76 -9.09
C PHE A 95 10.60 -5.18 -8.11
N LEU A 96 11.33 -6.03 -7.38
CA LEU A 96 12.40 -5.63 -6.48
C LEU A 96 13.74 -5.42 -7.19
N GLY A 97 13.89 -5.93 -8.42
CA GLY A 97 15.17 -6.00 -9.11
C GLY A 97 16.16 -6.85 -8.30
N ASP A 98 17.37 -6.36 -8.09
CA ASP A 98 18.46 -7.10 -7.43
C ASP A 98 18.60 -6.82 -5.93
N GLN A 99 17.64 -6.16 -5.31
CA GLN A 99 17.75 -5.71 -3.93
C GLN A 99 16.58 -6.14 -3.07
N ASP A 100 16.89 -6.88 -2.01
CA ASP A 100 15.97 -7.17 -0.92
C ASP A 100 15.39 -5.87 -0.35
N ARG A 101 14.13 -5.92 0.08
CA ARG A 101 13.42 -4.78 0.64
C ARG A 101 12.65 -5.19 1.89
N PHE A 102 12.16 -4.19 2.61
CA PHE A 102 11.46 -4.39 3.88
C PHE A 102 10.06 -3.77 3.81
N VAL A 103 9.04 -4.55 4.15
CA VAL A 103 7.67 -4.05 4.36
C VAL A 103 7.56 -3.53 5.79
N ASP A 104 7.27 -2.24 5.97
CA ASP A 104 7.05 -1.65 7.30
C ASP A 104 5.64 -1.98 7.80
N CYS A 105 5.51 -3.09 8.54
CA CYS A 105 4.22 -3.53 9.10
C CYS A 105 3.80 -2.71 10.33
N SER A 106 4.67 -1.80 10.81
CA SER A 106 4.37 -0.90 11.94
C SER A 106 3.68 0.39 11.53
N ASP A 107 3.51 0.65 10.23
CA ASP A 107 2.96 1.90 9.70
C ASP A 107 1.84 1.62 8.70
N PHE A 108 0.72 1.10 9.21
CA PHE A 108 -0.50 0.90 8.44
C PHE A 108 -1.08 2.24 8.00
N LYS A 109 -1.30 2.38 6.69
CA LYS A 109 -1.78 3.60 6.04
C LYS A 109 -3.04 3.32 5.23
N ARG A 110 -3.69 4.39 4.80
CA ARG A 110 -4.88 4.35 3.96
C ARG A 110 -4.78 5.34 2.82
N ILE A 111 -5.35 4.99 1.67
CA ILE A 111 -5.57 5.87 0.52
C ILE A 111 -7.04 5.79 0.13
N SER A 112 -7.69 6.94 -0.09
CA SER A 112 -9.11 6.94 -0.50
C SER A 112 -9.25 6.44 -1.93
N LYS A 113 -10.44 5.98 -2.30
CA LYS A 113 -10.71 5.50 -3.67
C LYS A 113 -10.51 6.60 -4.72
N GLU A 114 -10.90 7.83 -4.41
CA GLU A 114 -10.77 8.98 -5.31
C GLU A 114 -9.28 9.22 -5.57
N ARG A 115 -8.52 9.27 -4.48
CA ARG A 115 -7.08 9.52 -4.53
C ARG A 115 -6.32 8.39 -5.20
N PHE A 116 -6.71 7.14 -4.97
CA PHE A 116 -6.13 6.00 -5.64
C PHE A 116 -6.43 6.07 -7.15
N ALA A 117 -7.67 6.36 -7.55
CA ALA A 117 -8.06 6.47 -8.95
C ALA A 117 -7.36 7.62 -9.69
N GLU A 118 -7.11 8.76 -9.02
CA GLU A 118 -6.33 9.87 -9.59
C GLU A 118 -4.89 9.46 -9.91
N LEU A 119 -4.28 8.63 -9.06
CA LEU A 119 -2.88 8.24 -9.17
C LEU A 119 -2.68 6.97 -10.00
N PHE A 120 -3.73 6.18 -10.17
CA PHE A 120 -3.67 4.87 -10.79
C PHE A 120 -3.49 4.97 -12.31
N SER A 121 -2.58 4.14 -12.81
CA SER A 121 -2.49 3.76 -14.21
C SER A 121 -1.92 2.35 -14.29
N ILE A 122 -2.19 1.62 -15.38
CA ILE A 122 -1.83 0.18 -15.51
C ILE A 122 -0.33 -0.04 -15.25
N ASP A 123 0.53 0.88 -15.68
CA ASP A 123 1.98 0.82 -15.47
C ASP A 123 2.41 0.98 -13.99
N LYS A 124 1.49 1.35 -13.09
CA LYS A 124 1.78 1.52 -11.65
C LYS A 124 1.65 0.23 -10.86
N MET A 125 0.89 -0.75 -11.36
CA MET A 125 0.88 -2.10 -10.79
C MET A 125 2.21 -2.77 -11.11
N LYS A 126 2.89 -3.27 -10.09
CA LYS A 126 4.26 -3.79 -10.20
C LYS A 126 4.37 -5.29 -9.98
N GLY A 127 3.41 -5.88 -9.28
CA GLY A 127 3.38 -7.31 -9.03
C GLY A 127 2.44 -7.63 -7.88
N LYS A 128 2.60 -8.83 -7.33
CA LYS A 128 1.78 -9.32 -6.23
C LYS A 128 2.64 -10.07 -5.23
N ILE A 129 2.45 -9.78 -3.95
CA ILE A 129 3.05 -10.52 -2.84
C ILE A 129 2.50 -11.95 -2.84
N ASN A 130 3.37 -12.92 -2.62
CA ASN A 130 2.95 -14.32 -2.55
C ASN A 130 2.03 -14.54 -1.33
N LYS A 131 1.23 -15.61 -1.36
CA LYS A 131 0.22 -15.85 -0.31
C LYS A 131 0.83 -16.04 1.08
N ASN A 132 2.00 -16.68 1.19
CA ASN A 132 2.63 -16.96 2.47
C ASN A 132 3.15 -15.66 3.11
N ASP A 133 3.86 -14.84 2.33
CA ASP A 133 4.37 -13.56 2.78
C ASP A 133 3.25 -12.61 3.15
N LEU A 134 2.15 -12.58 2.38
CA LEU A 134 0.99 -11.75 2.68
C LEU A 134 0.36 -12.11 4.04
N VAL A 135 0.28 -13.41 4.36
CA VAL A 135 -0.22 -13.88 5.65
C VAL A 135 0.69 -13.40 6.79
N GLU A 136 2.01 -13.50 6.64
CA GLU A 136 2.96 -13.06 7.66
C GLU A 136 2.99 -11.53 7.82
N ILE A 137 2.89 -10.78 6.72
CA ILE A 137 2.74 -9.31 6.74
C ILE A 137 1.46 -8.93 7.52
N LYS A 138 0.32 -9.55 7.21
CA LYS A 138 -0.93 -9.28 7.93
C LYS A 138 -0.84 -9.61 9.41
N LYS A 139 -0.25 -10.75 9.77
CA LYS A 139 -0.01 -11.12 11.18
C LYS A 139 0.85 -10.09 11.89
N ALA A 140 1.93 -9.64 11.26
CA ALA A 140 2.81 -8.61 11.82
C ALA A 140 2.07 -7.29 12.06
N ILE A 141 1.25 -6.85 11.09
CA ILE A 141 0.38 -5.66 11.25
C ILE A 141 -0.56 -5.83 12.44
N CYS A 142 -1.27 -6.96 12.53
CA CYS A 142 -2.24 -7.21 13.61
C CYS A 142 -1.59 -7.34 15.00
N SER A 143 -0.30 -7.71 15.06
CA SER A 143 0.45 -7.82 16.31
C SER A 143 0.87 -6.47 16.88
N TYR A 144 0.81 -5.38 16.10
CA TYR A 144 1.29 -4.08 16.53
C TYR A 144 0.25 -3.33 17.36
N GLU A 145 0.53 -3.18 18.67
CA GLU A 145 -0.35 -2.57 19.66
C GLU A 145 -0.85 -1.16 19.33
N ASN A 146 -0.06 -0.39 18.55
CA ASN A 146 -0.40 1.00 18.21
C ASN A 146 -1.37 1.11 17.02
N ILE A 147 -1.77 -0.01 16.41
CA ILE A 147 -2.81 -0.02 15.38
C ILE A 147 -4.13 -0.40 16.06
N SER A 148 -5.10 0.52 16.01
CA SER A 148 -6.38 0.29 16.69
C SER A 148 -7.14 -0.90 16.10
N MET A 149 -7.75 -1.71 16.97
CA MET A 149 -8.60 -2.84 16.57
C MET A 149 -9.77 -2.42 15.65
N LYS A 150 -10.33 -1.22 15.87
CA LYS A 150 -11.37 -0.64 15.00
C LYS A 150 -10.88 -0.48 13.56
N LEU A 151 -9.63 -0.04 13.39
CA LEU A 151 -9.03 0.13 12.06
C LEU A 151 -8.78 -1.22 11.40
N LEU A 152 -8.23 -2.20 12.14
CA LEU A 152 -7.99 -3.54 11.61
C LEU A 152 -9.29 -4.21 11.12
N LYS A 153 -10.37 -4.13 11.93
CA LYS A 153 -11.70 -4.63 11.55
C LYS A 153 -12.25 -3.94 10.31
N ARG A 154 -12.16 -2.60 10.26
CA ARG A 154 -12.65 -1.81 9.13
C ARG A 154 -12.03 -2.23 7.80
N PHE A 155 -10.77 -2.67 7.80
CA PHE A 155 -10.07 -3.10 6.60
C PHE A 155 -10.03 -4.62 6.40
N GLY A 156 -10.73 -5.40 7.24
CA GLY A 156 -10.84 -6.85 7.10
C GLY A 156 -9.57 -7.62 7.48
N LEU A 157 -8.72 -7.08 8.36
CA LEU A 157 -7.51 -7.77 8.82
C LEU A 157 -7.77 -8.72 10.00
N ILE A 158 -8.87 -8.52 10.74
CA ILE A 158 -9.34 -9.32 11.88
C ILE A 158 -10.85 -9.35 11.96
#